data_AF-A0A699YXJ0-F1
#
_entry.id   AF-A0A699YXJ0-F1
#
_cell.length_a   1.000
_cell.length_b   1.000
_cell.length_c   1.000
_cell.angle_alpha   90.00
_cell.angle_beta   90.00
_cell.angle_gamma   90.00
#
_symmetry.space_group_name_H-M   'P 1'
#
loop_
_entity.id
_entity.type
_entity.pdbx_description
1 polymer ?
#
loop_
_entity_poly.entity_id
_entity_poly.type
_entity_poly.pdbx_seq_one_letter_code
_entity_poly.pdbx_strand_id
1 'polypeptide(L)'
;MDGSTEQARFARKHHNQSIKTQCLAVVGDTVGSVGVGSECVFEGSWTLDRFQALQFKATRLQLVATTSAIALKYKLQQLEGVGVKLADLVLQALGPARCEAVLSSSDAVAVMLEAKVPGLGKAKATAVKKEWDLKYGRQ
;
A
#
# COMPACT_ATOMS: atom_id res chain seq x y z
N MET A 1 4.82 22.48 23.47
CA MET A 1 4.58 23.05 22.12
C MET A 1 3.39 22.31 21.54
N ASP A 2 2.41 23.05 21.03
CA ASP A 2 1.08 22.54 20.71
C ASP A 2 1.09 21.81 19.35
N GLY A 3 0.81 20.50 19.35
CA GLY A 3 0.93 19.62 18.17
C GLY A 3 0.01 19.99 17.00
N SER A 4 -1.04 20.77 17.27
CA SER A 4 -1.98 21.31 16.28
C SER A 4 -1.30 22.27 15.28
N THR A 5 -0.28 23.00 15.72
CA THR A 5 0.43 24.00 14.90
C THR A 5 1.38 23.37 13.87
N GLU A 6 1.98 22.23 14.20
CA GLU A 6 2.94 21.51 13.34
C GLU A 6 2.21 20.75 12.22
N GLN A 7 1.09 20.09 12.55
CA GLN A 7 0.22 19.45 11.57
C GLN A 7 -0.31 20.46 10.56
N ALA A 8 -0.72 21.66 11.01
CA ALA A 8 -1.15 22.74 10.15
C ALA A 8 -0.02 23.29 9.26
N ARG A 9 1.22 23.35 9.75
CA ARG A 9 2.39 23.77 8.95
C ARG A 9 2.75 22.74 7.89
N PHE A 10 2.72 21.45 8.22
CA PHE A 10 2.91 20.38 7.24
C PHE A 10 1.81 20.43 6.17
N ALA A 11 0.54 20.48 6.59
CA ALA A 11 -0.59 20.58 5.67
C ALA A 11 -0.49 21.81 4.74
N ARG A 12 -0.10 22.99 5.27
CA ARG A 12 0.07 24.22 4.48
C ARG A 12 1.25 24.17 3.51
N LYS A 13 2.41 23.63 3.93
CA LYS A 13 3.58 23.50 3.06
C LYS A 13 3.32 22.55 1.89
N HIS A 14 2.41 21.60 2.07
CA HIS A 14 2.15 20.52 1.12
C HIS A 14 0.80 20.61 0.38
N HIS A 15 -0.02 21.63 0.65
CA HIS A 15 -1.29 21.88 -0.04
C HIS A 15 -1.14 22.15 -1.56
N ASN A 16 0.05 22.55 -2.01
CA ASN A 16 0.32 22.85 -3.43
C ASN A 16 0.99 21.70 -4.22
N GLN A 17 1.31 20.57 -3.58
CA GLN A 17 1.83 19.40 -4.28
C GLN A 17 0.74 18.34 -4.29
N SER A 18 0.25 18.00 -5.50
CA SER A 18 -0.73 16.95 -5.73
C SER A 18 -0.44 15.76 -4.80
N ILE A 19 -1.46 15.23 -4.14
CA ILE A 19 -1.44 14.06 -3.23
C ILE A 19 -0.88 12.84 -4.00
N LYS A 20 0.44 12.82 -4.21
CA LYS A 20 1.20 11.77 -4.88
C LYS A 20 2.42 11.56 -4.02
N THR A 21 2.34 10.52 -3.19
CA THR A 21 3.47 9.90 -2.48
C THR A 21 4.36 10.86 -1.70
N GLN A 22 3.89 11.30 -0.53
CA GLN A 22 4.74 11.92 0.48
C GLN A 22 5.35 10.82 1.34
N CYS A 23 6.69 10.72 1.35
CA CYS A 23 7.40 9.82 2.25
C CYS A 23 7.46 10.46 3.64
N LEU A 24 6.73 9.89 4.59
CA LEU A 24 6.75 10.30 6.00
C LEU A 24 7.53 9.28 6.83
N ALA A 25 8.47 9.75 7.65
CA ALA A 25 9.13 8.91 8.63
C ALA A 25 8.18 8.66 9.82
N VAL A 26 7.74 7.42 9.98
CA VAL A 26 6.96 6.95 11.13
C VAL A 26 7.87 6.10 12.01
N VAL A 27 7.97 6.42 13.30
CA VAL A 27 8.86 5.76 14.26
C VAL A 27 8.08 5.23 15.46
N GLY A 28 8.50 4.10 16.02
CA GLY A 28 7.88 3.46 17.17
C GLY A 28 7.90 1.93 17.08
N ASP A 29 7.78 1.26 18.23
CA ASP A 29 7.93 -0.20 18.32
C ASP A 29 6.86 -0.96 17.52
N THR A 30 5.68 -0.34 17.33
CA THR A 30 4.57 -0.95 16.59
C THR A 30 4.76 -0.94 15.08
N VAL A 31 5.68 -0.13 14.54
CA VAL A 31 5.84 0.10 13.08
C VAL A 31 6.41 -1.12 12.37
N GLY A 32 7.22 -1.94 13.06
CA GLY A 32 7.83 -3.14 12.46
C GLY A 32 6.83 -4.20 12.00
N SER A 33 5.56 -4.10 12.40
CA SER A 33 4.50 -5.04 12.04
C SER A 33 3.75 -4.68 10.74
N VAL A 34 4.03 -3.54 10.12
CA VAL A 34 3.31 -3.07 8.92
C VAL A 34 3.93 -3.65 7.65
N GLY A 35 3.18 -4.52 6.96
CA GLY A 35 3.57 -5.05 5.66
C GLY A 35 3.34 -4.07 4.51
N VAL A 36 4.13 -4.19 3.43
CA VAL A 36 3.96 -3.38 2.21
C VAL A 36 2.55 -3.55 1.63
N GLY A 37 1.92 -2.43 1.26
CA GLY A 37 0.56 -2.42 0.73
C GLY A 37 -0.52 -2.71 1.78
N SER A 38 -0.22 -2.57 3.07
CA SER A 38 -1.23 -2.55 4.14
C SER A 38 -1.73 -1.12 4.37
N GLU A 39 -3.03 -0.99 4.58
CA GLU A 39 -3.61 0.26 5.08
C GLU A 39 -3.59 0.25 6.61
N CYS A 40 -3.21 1.38 7.20
CA CYS A 40 -3.07 1.50 8.63
C CYS A 40 -3.40 2.90 9.14
N VAL A 41 -3.91 2.95 10.35
CA VAL A 41 -4.13 4.17 11.13
C VAL A 41 -3.14 4.18 12.27
N PHE A 42 -2.40 5.28 12.39
CA PHE A 42 -1.48 5.51 13.50
C PHE A 42 -2.05 6.57 14.44
N GLU A 43 -1.95 6.32 15.73
CA GLU A 43 -2.14 7.34 16.77
C GLU A 43 -0.78 7.67 17.38
N GLY A 44 -0.57 8.94 17.71
CA GLY A 44 0.73 9.39 18.17
C GLY A 44 0.92 10.90 18.10
N SER A 45 2.18 11.32 18.07
CA SER A 45 2.56 12.73 18.11
C SER A 45 3.61 13.06 17.06
N TRP A 46 3.47 14.24 16.45
CA TRP A 46 4.51 14.83 15.60
C TRP A 46 5.71 15.28 16.45
N THR A 47 6.90 14.93 16.00
CA THR A 47 8.16 15.31 16.66
C THR A 47 9.14 15.82 15.62
N LEU A 48 9.77 16.97 15.90
CA LEU A 48 10.85 17.48 15.09
C LEU A 48 12.17 16.93 15.63
N ASP A 49 12.78 15.99 14.90
CA ASP A 49 14.13 15.54 15.23
C ASP A 49 15.14 16.48 14.56
N ARG A 50 16.10 16.98 15.36
CA ARG A 50 17.10 17.94 14.90
C ARG A 50 18.05 17.39 13.82
N PHE A 51 18.13 16.07 13.68
CA PHE A 51 18.95 15.36 12.70
C PHE A 51 18.14 14.72 11.58
N GLN A 52 16.90 14.30 11.85
CA GLN A 52 16.09 13.50 10.93
C GLN A 52 14.81 14.20 10.41
N ALA A 53 14.69 15.51 10.60
CA ALA A 53 13.54 16.32 10.20
C ALA A 53 12.23 15.91 10.91
N LEU A 54 11.08 16.29 10.35
CA LEU A 54 9.76 16.04 10.94
C LEU A 54 9.40 14.55 10.86
N GLN A 55 9.07 13.97 12.02
CA GLN A 55 8.69 12.56 12.15
C GLN A 55 7.34 12.43 12.86
N PHE A 56 6.65 11.32 12.60
CA PHE A 56 5.48 10.92 13.39
C PHE A 56 5.85 9.77 14.32
N LYS A 57 5.83 10.03 15.64
CA LYS A 57 6.06 9.01 16.65
C LYS A 57 4.75 8.29 16.95
N ALA A 58 4.59 7.08 16.41
CA ALA A 58 3.42 6.24 16.62
C ALA A 58 3.46 5.57 18.00
N THR A 59 2.39 5.75 18.77
CA THR A 59 2.15 5.06 20.05
C THR A 59 1.19 3.89 19.87
N ARG A 60 0.32 3.94 18.86
CA ARG A 60 -0.60 2.87 18.50
C ARG A 60 -0.65 2.70 16.99
N LEU A 61 -0.82 1.46 16.56
CA LEU A 61 -1.05 1.06 15.18
C LEU A 61 -2.34 0.23 15.11
N GLN A 62 -3.18 0.54 14.14
CA GLN A 62 -4.32 -0.29 13.74
C GLN A 62 -4.21 -0.59 12.25
N LEU A 63 -4.15 -1.88 11.89
CA LEU A 63 -4.29 -2.32 10.50
C LEU A 63 -5.76 -2.24 10.09
N VAL A 64 -6.01 -1.76 8.88
CA VAL A 64 -7.34 -1.60 8.30
C VAL A 64 -7.45 -2.47 7.06
N ALA A 65 -8.66 -2.95 6.78
CA ALA A 65 -8.96 -3.67 5.55
C ALA A 65 -8.53 -2.82 4.36
N THR A 66 -7.64 -3.38 3.55
CA THR A 66 -7.03 -2.66 2.43
C THR A 66 -8.00 -2.65 1.27
N THR A 67 -8.39 -1.45 0.81
CA THR A 67 -9.35 -1.30 -0.28
C THR A 67 -8.82 -0.49 -1.46
N SER A 68 -7.67 0.18 -1.31
CA SER A 68 -7.15 1.05 -2.36
C SER A 68 -6.45 0.28 -3.49
N ALA A 69 -6.67 0.78 -4.72
CA ALA A 69 -5.91 0.37 -5.90
C ALA A 69 -4.39 0.61 -5.74
N ILE A 70 -4.02 1.63 -4.96
CA ILE A 70 -2.62 1.94 -4.66
C ILE A 70 -1.99 0.82 -3.85
N ALA A 71 -2.68 0.34 -2.82
CA ALA A 71 -2.18 -0.75 -2.01
C ALA A 71 -2.07 -2.06 -2.80
N LEU A 72 -3.06 -2.37 -3.66
CA LEU A 72 -2.97 -3.48 -4.59
C LEU A 72 -1.75 -3.35 -5.52
N LYS A 73 -1.49 -2.15 -6.06
CA LYS A 73 -0.30 -1.87 -6.88
C LYS A 73 0.99 -2.26 -6.16
N TYR A 74 1.13 -1.81 -4.91
CA TYR A 74 2.31 -2.10 -4.12
C TYR A 74 2.45 -3.59 -3.84
N LYS A 75 1.36 -4.28 -3.45
CA LYS A 75 1.39 -5.74 -3.25
C LYS A 75 1.82 -6.49 -4.51
N LEU A 76 1.30 -6.09 -5.68
CA LEU A 76 1.65 -6.66 -6.97
C LEU A 76 3.12 -6.48 -7.31
N GLN A 77 3.68 -5.28 -7.09
CA GLN A 77 5.09 -5.00 -7.37
C GLN A 77 6.07 -5.80 -6.50
N GLN A 78 5.61 -6.33 -5.37
CA GLN A 78 6.42 -7.21 -4.53
C GLN A 78 6.45 -8.66 -5.05
N LEU A 79 5.62 -9.03 -6.02
CA LEU A 79 5.60 -10.39 -6.56
C LEU A 79 6.72 -10.57 -7.59
N GLU A 80 7.39 -11.70 -7.53
CA GLU A 80 8.41 -12.05 -8.50
C GLU A 80 7.82 -12.10 -9.93
N GLY A 81 8.48 -11.43 -10.88
CA GLY A 81 8.02 -11.35 -12.27
C GLY A 81 6.90 -10.34 -12.55
N VAL A 82 6.46 -9.58 -11.53
CA VAL A 82 5.49 -8.48 -11.67
C VAL A 82 6.17 -7.13 -11.47
N GLY A 83 6.63 -6.56 -12.58
CA GLY A 83 7.17 -5.20 -12.59
C GLY A 83 6.06 -4.12 -12.58
N VAL A 84 6.48 -2.87 -12.41
CA VAL A 84 5.59 -1.69 -12.38
C VAL A 84 4.59 -1.66 -13.54
N LYS A 85 5.07 -1.92 -14.77
CA LYS A 85 4.24 -1.92 -15.97
C LYS A 85 3.14 -2.98 -15.92
N LEU A 86 3.43 -4.18 -15.42
CA LEU A 86 2.44 -5.24 -15.32
C LEU A 86 1.43 -4.93 -14.21
N ALA A 87 1.89 -4.41 -13.06
CA ALA A 87 1.01 -3.97 -12.00
C ALA A 87 0.03 -2.88 -12.48
N ASP A 88 0.50 -1.91 -13.28
CA ASP A 88 -0.37 -0.89 -13.88
C ASP A 88 -1.40 -1.48 -14.85
N LEU A 89 -1.01 -2.44 -15.69
CA LEU A 89 -1.94 -3.14 -16.57
C LEU A 89 -3.01 -3.93 -15.80
N VAL A 90 -2.63 -4.55 -14.67
CA VAL A 90 -3.58 -5.24 -13.79
C VAL A 90 -4.62 -4.27 -13.25
N LEU A 91 -4.18 -3.12 -12.72
CA LEU A 91 -5.11 -2.10 -12.18
C LEU A 91 -6.03 -1.52 -13.26
N GLN A 92 -5.49 -1.27 -14.47
CA GLN A 92 -6.27 -0.78 -15.59
C GLN A 92 -7.33 -1.78 -16.04
N ALA A 93 -6.99 -3.07 -16.09
CA ALA A 93 -7.92 -4.13 -16.51
C ALA A 93 -9.01 -4.42 -15.46
N LEU A 94 -8.66 -4.36 -14.18
CA LEU A 94 -9.62 -4.55 -13.08
C LEU A 94 -10.57 -3.38 -12.93
N GLY A 95 -10.06 -2.16 -13.10
CA GLY A 95 -10.75 -0.94 -12.68
C GLY A 95 -10.85 -0.81 -11.15
N PRO A 96 -11.27 0.37 -10.65
CA PRO A 96 -11.27 0.66 -9.21
C PRO A 96 -12.18 -0.28 -8.41
N ALA A 97 -13.33 -0.67 -8.96
CA ALA A 97 -14.31 -1.51 -8.26
C ALA A 97 -13.86 -2.96 -8.02
N ARG A 98 -12.95 -3.49 -8.83
CA ARG A 98 -12.48 -4.89 -8.71
C ARG A 98 -11.16 -5.03 -7.96
N CYS A 99 -10.50 -3.91 -7.61
CA CYS A 99 -9.28 -3.94 -6.81
C CYS A 99 -9.54 -4.50 -5.41
N GLU A 100 -10.67 -4.11 -4.80
CA GLU A 100 -11.10 -4.63 -3.51
C GLU A 100 -11.39 -6.14 -3.57
N ALA A 101 -12.03 -6.62 -4.66
CA ALA A 101 -12.29 -8.04 -4.86
C ALA A 101 -10.99 -8.87 -4.93
N VAL A 102 -9.92 -8.33 -5.51
CA VAL A 102 -8.61 -9.01 -5.51
C VAL A 102 -7.98 -9.05 -4.12
N LEU A 103 -8.14 -7.98 -3.34
CA LEU A 103 -7.57 -7.86 -2.00
C LEU A 103 -8.31 -8.70 -0.95
N SER A 104 -9.59 -9.01 -1.19
CA SER A 104 -10.48 -9.76 -0.29
C SER A 104 -10.73 -11.20 -0.71
N SER A 105 -10.38 -11.58 -1.95
CA SER A 105 -10.62 -12.92 -2.48
C SER A 105 -9.55 -13.92 -2.06
N SER A 106 -9.98 -15.15 -1.74
CA SER A 106 -9.10 -16.31 -1.56
C SER A 106 -8.43 -16.76 -2.86
N ASP A 107 -8.89 -16.30 -4.03
CA ASP A 107 -8.28 -16.57 -5.34
C ASP A 107 -8.11 -15.28 -6.15
N ALA A 108 -7.22 -14.42 -5.67
CA ALA A 108 -6.86 -13.14 -6.29
C ALA A 108 -6.48 -13.26 -7.78
N VAL A 109 -5.80 -14.36 -8.17
CA VAL A 109 -5.33 -14.56 -9.54
C VAL A 109 -6.45 -14.98 -10.49
N ALA A 110 -7.46 -15.71 -10.02
CA ALA A 110 -8.65 -15.99 -10.82
C ALA A 110 -9.33 -14.68 -11.26
N VAL A 111 -9.50 -13.73 -10.32
CA VAL A 111 -10.09 -12.41 -10.61
C VAL A 111 -9.25 -11.62 -11.63
N MET A 112 -7.91 -11.69 -11.54
CA MET A 112 -7.01 -11.06 -12.53
C MET A 112 -7.09 -11.72 -13.91
N LEU A 113 -7.23 -13.04 -13.98
CA LEU A 113 -7.38 -13.77 -15.24
C LEU A 113 -8.72 -13.47 -15.92
N GLU A 114 -9.81 -13.37 -15.16
CA GLU A 114 -11.12 -12.96 -15.66
C GLU A 114 -11.10 -11.54 -16.26
N ALA A 115 -10.28 -10.65 -15.70
CA ALA A 115 -10.07 -9.30 -16.23
C ALA A 115 -9.25 -9.25 -17.53
N LYS A 116 -8.74 -10.40 -18.03
CA LYS A 116 -7.97 -10.52 -19.28
C LYS A 116 -6.77 -9.57 -19.34
N VAL A 117 -5.98 -9.50 -18.27
CA VAL A 117 -4.80 -8.63 -18.17
C VAL A 117 -3.79 -8.92 -19.29
N PRO A 118 -3.41 -7.94 -20.12
CA PRO A 118 -2.37 -8.12 -21.13
C PRO A 118 -1.02 -8.49 -20.51
N GLY A 119 -0.39 -9.55 -21.02
CA GLY A 119 0.91 -10.03 -20.53
C GLY A 119 0.85 -10.97 -19.32
N LEU A 120 -0.34 -11.26 -18.79
CA LEU A 120 -0.58 -12.28 -17.77
C LEU A 120 -1.10 -13.58 -18.40
N GLY A 121 -0.23 -14.30 -19.10
CA GLY A 121 -0.56 -15.62 -19.65
C GLY A 121 -0.64 -16.72 -18.59
N LYS A 122 -1.19 -17.89 -18.94
CA LYS A 122 -1.41 -19.03 -18.01
C LYS A 122 -0.17 -19.38 -17.16
N ALA A 123 0.99 -19.52 -17.78
CA ALA A 123 2.22 -19.88 -17.06
C ALA A 123 2.65 -18.82 -16.03
N LYS A 124 2.56 -17.54 -16.41
CA LYS A 124 2.87 -16.43 -15.49
C LYS A 124 1.82 -16.30 -14.40
N ALA A 125 0.55 -16.49 -14.71
CA ALA A 125 -0.52 -16.48 -13.72
C ALA A 125 -0.31 -17.56 -12.66
N THR A 126 0.11 -18.77 -13.02
CA THR A 126 0.45 -19.83 -12.04
C THR A 126 1.60 -19.42 -11.13
N ALA A 127 2.66 -18.81 -11.67
CA ALA A 127 3.78 -18.31 -10.87
C ALA A 127 3.35 -17.17 -9.93
N VAL A 128 2.59 -16.21 -10.45
CA VAL A 128 2.03 -15.09 -9.67
C VAL A 128 1.09 -15.60 -8.58
N LYS A 129 0.27 -16.62 -8.84
CA LYS A 129 -0.62 -17.23 -7.85
C LYS A 129 0.16 -17.86 -6.72
N LYS A 130 1.16 -18.69 -7.05
CA LYS A 130 2.02 -19.31 -6.06
C LYS A 130 2.70 -18.27 -5.16
N GLU A 131 3.24 -17.21 -5.76
CA GLU A 131 3.92 -16.14 -5.03
C GLU A 131 2.94 -15.30 -4.19
N TRP A 132 1.75 -15.05 -4.71
CA TRP A 132 0.68 -14.37 -3.99
C TRP A 132 0.25 -15.18 -2.76
N ASP A 133 -0.02 -16.47 -2.92
CA ASP A 133 -0.45 -17.35 -1.83
C ASP A 133 0.66 -17.49 -0.77
N LEU A 134 1.93 -17.52 -1.19
CA LEU A 134 3.08 -17.55 -0.29
C LEU A 134 3.18 -16.27 0.56
N LYS A 135 2.98 -15.10 -0.04
CA LYS A 135 3.13 -13.79 0.64
C LYS A 135 1.88 -13.33 1.38
N TYR A 136 0.70 -13.63 0.85
CA TYR A 136 -0.57 -13.04 1.25
C TYR A 136 -1.69 -14.06 1.49
N GLY A 137 -1.50 -15.34 1.17
CA GLY A 137 -2.55 -16.37 1.29
C GLY A 137 -2.90 -16.81 2.73
N ARG A 138 -2.29 -16.22 3.75
CA ARG A 138 -2.60 -16.46 5.18
C ARG A 138 -3.31 -15.27 5.85
N GLN A 139 -3.92 -14.37 5.06
CA GLN A 139 -4.65 -13.21 5.59
C GLN A 139 -6.05 -13.59 6.05
#